data_AF-A0A7S2JPV1-F1
#
_entry.id   AF-A0A7S2JPV1-F1
#
_cell.length_a   1.000
_cell.length_b   1.000
_cell.length_c   1.000
_cell.angle_alpha   90.00
_cell.angle_beta   90.00
_cell.angle_gamma   90.00
#
_symmetry.space_group_name_H-M   'P 1'
#
loop_
_entity.id
_entity.type
_entity.pdbx_description
1 polymer ?
#
loop_
_entity_poly.entity_id
_entity_poly.type
_entity_poly.pdbx_seq_one_letter_code
_entity_poly.pdbx_strand_id
1 'polypeptide(L)'
;PASSSRGPAQPQRQAEYDNEGRQYNYGQVVVNFINVGINFGKKMKFEKFHWEGVRRCVKHLTDELHMKVIGIIFENWSGLDGMESAREVHGVPEDISRLCESIEETPRCTGAHQRSADDEMTIKCAYRRNCRLLDNDNYRDWLRVLQNQQMRTWFEHSQEKLHMKYYFDSGLGCFETLDGNPEKAAAALFGGGGGGGGGGEGEVGGRAGRKG
;
A
#
# COMPACT_ATOMS: atom_id res chain seq x y z
N PRO A 1 9.34 43.42 5.50
CA PRO A 1 10.18 42.38 4.87
C PRO A 1 10.45 41.22 5.84
N ALA A 2 9.70 40.12 5.72
CA ALA A 2 9.90 38.93 6.54
C ALA A 2 11.13 38.16 6.05
N SER A 3 12.15 37.99 6.91
CA SER A 3 13.36 37.24 6.59
C SER A 3 13.05 35.75 6.60
N SER A 4 12.95 35.14 5.41
CA SER A 4 12.82 33.69 5.26
C SER A 4 14.15 33.04 5.66
N SER A 5 14.22 32.52 6.89
CA SER A 5 15.34 31.72 7.37
C SER A 5 15.41 30.43 6.55
N ARG A 6 16.39 30.32 5.65
CA ARG A 6 16.71 29.05 4.98
C ARG A 6 17.14 28.07 6.06
N GLY A 7 16.38 26.98 6.21
CA GLY A 7 16.77 25.87 7.07
C GLY A 7 18.13 25.28 6.66
N PRO A 8 18.80 24.56 7.55
CA PRO A 8 20.08 23.92 7.25
C PRO A 8 19.94 23.01 6.02
N ALA A 9 20.89 23.11 5.09
CA ALA A 9 20.94 22.28 3.90
C ALA A 9 21.00 20.80 4.32
N GLN A 10 20.04 19.99 3.86
CA GLN A 10 20.09 18.55 4.11
C GLN A 10 21.34 17.95 3.43
N PRO A 11 22.07 17.04 4.10
CA PRO A 11 23.23 16.39 3.51
C PRO A 11 22.83 15.66 2.22
N GLN A 12 23.58 15.89 1.15
CA GLN A 12 23.38 15.20 -0.12
C GLN A 12 23.60 13.70 0.09
N ARG A 13 22.55 12.90 -0.08
CA ARG A 13 22.68 11.44 -0.08
C ARG A 13 23.54 11.03 -1.28
N GLN A 14 24.54 10.18 -1.05
CA GLN A 14 25.34 9.61 -2.12
C GLN A 14 24.42 8.83 -3.07
N ALA A 15 24.66 8.95 -4.38
CA ALA A 15 23.92 8.20 -5.38
C ALA A 15 24.15 6.70 -5.18
N GLU A 16 23.07 5.95 -5.06
CA GLU A 16 23.09 4.49 -4.99
C GLU A 16 22.73 3.87 -6.34
N TYR A 17 23.36 2.74 -6.64
CA TYR A 17 23.20 2.01 -7.90
C TYR A 17 22.81 0.57 -7.62
N ASP A 18 22.16 -0.07 -8.59
CA ASP A 18 21.88 -1.49 -8.58
C ASP A 18 23.07 -2.34 -9.05
N ASN A 19 22.88 -3.66 -9.08
CA ASN A 19 23.86 -4.63 -9.55
C ASN A 19 24.12 -4.56 -11.07
N GLU A 20 23.37 -3.74 -11.82
CA GLU A 20 23.56 -3.48 -13.24
C GLU A 20 24.18 -2.09 -13.51
N GLY A 21 24.53 -1.34 -12.44
CA GLY A 21 25.10 0.00 -12.54
C GLY A 21 24.08 1.09 -12.86
N ARG A 22 22.77 0.81 -12.74
CA ARG A 22 21.70 1.79 -12.94
C ARG A 22 21.45 2.53 -11.63
N GLN A 23 21.34 3.85 -11.69
CA GLN A 23 21.02 4.67 -10.52
C GLN A 23 19.58 4.42 -10.08
N TYR A 24 19.34 4.23 -8.78
CA TYR A 24 17.97 4.08 -8.27
C TYR A 24 17.17 5.37 -8.41
N ASN A 25 15.94 5.24 -8.91
CA ASN A 25 14.99 6.33 -8.98
C ASN A 25 14.08 6.33 -7.76
N TYR A 26 14.53 6.97 -6.68
CA TYR A 26 13.75 7.12 -5.45
C TYR A 26 12.59 8.13 -5.56
N GLY A 27 12.52 8.93 -6.63
CA GLY A 27 11.44 9.88 -6.88
C GLY A 27 10.24 9.27 -7.62
N GLN A 28 10.27 7.97 -7.91
CA GLN A 28 9.23 7.25 -8.61
C GLN A 28 8.89 5.95 -7.87
N VAL A 29 7.61 5.58 -7.89
CA VAL A 29 7.10 4.38 -7.23
C VAL A 29 6.06 3.68 -8.10
N VAL A 30 6.19 2.36 -8.20
CA VAL A 30 5.17 1.48 -8.77
C VAL A 30 4.26 1.00 -7.63
N VAL A 31 2.96 1.21 -7.77
CA VAL A 31 1.98 0.86 -6.73
C VAL A 31 1.08 -0.27 -7.24
N ASN A 32 1.01 -1.38 -6.51
CA ASN A 32 0.02 -2.41 -6.79
C ASN A 32 -1.35 -1.95 -6.26
N PHE A 33 -2.20 -1.42 -7.14
CA PHE A 33 -3.51 -0.89 -6.74
C PHE A 33 -4.42 -1.99 -6.18
N ILE A 34 -4.33 -3.22 -6.70
CA ILE A 34 -5.11 -4.36 -6.21
C ILE A 34 -4.81 -4.62 -4.75
N ASN A 35 -3.53 -4.69 -4.39
CA ASN A 35 -3.09 -4.87 -3.02
C ASN A 35 -3.62 -3.75 -2.12
N VAL A 36 -3.42 -2.49 -2.51
CA VAL A 36 -3.84 -1.30 -1.74
C VAL A 36 -5.35 -1.27 -1.52
N GLY A 37 -6.14 -1.41 -2.60
CA GLY A 37 -7.59 -1.31 -2.53
C GLY A 37 -8.23 -2.48 -1.76
N ILE A 38 -7.70 -3.70 -1.87
CA ILE A 38 -8.16 -4.84 -1.07
C ILE A 38 -7.82 -4.65 0.41
N ASN A 39 -6.61 -4.21 0.74
CA ASN A 39 -6.21 -4.00 2.13
C ASN A 39 -7.05 -2.90 2.79
N PHE A 40 -7.32 -1.80 2.10
CA PHE A 40 -8.22 -0.77 2.60
C PHE A 40 -9.64 -1.32 2.83
N GLY A 41 -10.20 -2.02 1.84
CA GLY A 41 -11.53 -2.60 1.94
C GLY A 41 -11.67 -3.55 3.13
N LYS A 42 -10.66 -4.40 3.37
CA LYS A 42 -10.58 -5.25 4.57
C LYS A 42 -10.52 -4.43 5.85
N LYS A 43 -9.64 -3.42 5.91
CA LYS A 43 -9.45 -2.59 7.10
C LYS A 43 -10.72 -1.82 7.49
N MET A 44 -11.47 -1.34 6.50
CA MET A 44 -12.71 -0.60 6.66
C MET A 44 -13.97 -1.48 6.64
N LYS A 45 -13.83 -2.81 6.61
CA LYS A 45 -14.93 -3.80 6.64
C LYS A 45 -15.92 -3.71 5.45
N PHE A 46 -15.46 -3.29 4.28
CA PHE A 46 -16.25 -3.33 3.03
C PHE A 46 -16.24 -4.70 2.33
N GLU A 47 -15.46 -5.68 2.82
CA GLU A 47 -15.27 -7.05 2.27
C GLU A 47 -14.76 -7.14 0.82
N LYS A 48 -14.64 -6.02 0.11
CA LYS A 48 -14.26 -5.92 -1.31
C LYS A 48 -13.18 -4.86 -1.52
N PHE A 49 -12.54 -4.89 -2.69
CA PHE A 49 -11.67 -3.81 -3.15
C PHE A 49 -12.41 -2.47 -3.12
N HIS A 50 -11.71 -1.41 -2.69
CA HIS A 50 -12.28 -0.07 -2.60
C HIS A 50 -11.30 1.01 -3.12
N TRP A 51 -11.77 1.84 -4.07
CA TRP A 51 -10.98 2.88 -4.73
C TRP A 51 -10.49 3.98 -3.79
N GLU A 52 -11.24 4.28 -2.73
CA GLU A 52 -10.80 5.25 -1.71
C GLU A 52 -9.44 4.91 -1.08
N GLY A 53 -9.13 3.62 -0.89
CA GLY A 53 -7.81 3.21 -0.39
C GLY A 53 -6.69 3.60 -1.34
N VAL A 54 -6.90 3.35 -2.63
CA VAL A 54 -5.97 3.73 -3.70
C VAL A 54 -5.84 5.25 -3.78
N ARG A 55 -6.96 5.98 -3.73
CA ARG A 55 -6.98 7.45 -3.74
C ARG A 55 -6.14 8.06 -2.63
N ARG A 56 -6.28 7.55 -1.40
CA ARG A 56 -5.51 8.02 -0.25
C ARG A 56 -4.03 7.70 -0.38
N CYS A 57 -3.71 6.49 -0.84
CA CYS A 57 -2.34 6.08 -1.14
C CYS A 57 -1.68 7.03 -2.15
N VAL A 58 -2.30 7.22 -3.31
CA VAL A 58 -1.72 8.03 -4.38
C VAL A 58 -1.59 9.49 -3.94
N LYS A 59 -2.60 10.08 -3.30
CA LYS A 59 -2.52 11.45 -2.75
C LYS A 59 -1.38 11.61 -1.76
N HIS A 60 -1.20 10.68 -0.83
CA HIS A 60 -0.09 10.73 0.12
C HIS A 60 1.27 10.71 -0.60
N LEU A 61 1.43 9.80 -1.58
CA LEU A 61 2.67 9.68 -2.35
C LEU A 61 2.97 10.94 -3.19
N THR A 62 1.95 11.56 -3.81
CA THR A 62 2.13 12.73 -4.67
C THR A 62 2.24 14.03 -3.88
N ASP A 63 1.37 14.23 -2.90
CA ASP A 63 1.18 15.52 -2.25
C ASP A 63 2.13 15.68 -1.06
N GLU A 64 2.40 14.60 -0.32
CA GLU A 64 3.25 14.64 0.87
C GLU A 64 4.68 14.17 0.57
N LEU A 65 4.85 13.09 -0.20
CA LEU A 65 6.18 12.56 -0.53
C LEU A 65 6.73 13.05 -1.87
N HIS A 66 5.94 13.79 -2.66
CA HIS A 66 6.33 14.36 -3.96
C HIS A 66 6.90 13.32 -4.95
N MET A 67 6.35 12.11 -4.92
CA MET A 67 6.75 11.00 -5.78
C MET A 67 5.89 10.95 -7.04
N LYS A 68 6.48 10.50 -8.14
CA LYS A 68 5.74 10.10 -9.33
C LYS A 68 5.19 8.68 -9.16
N VAL A 69 3.91 8.50 -9.44
CA VAL A 69 3.21 7.23 -9.21
C VAL A 69 2.91 6.53 -10.53
N ILE A 70 3.27 5.25 -10.62
CA ILE A 70 2.83 4.33 -11.69
C ILE A 70 1.90 3.30 -11.05
N GLY A 71 0.63 3.30 -11.42
CA GLY A 71 -0.36 2.35 -10.89
C GLY A 71 -0.37 1.04 -11.68
N ILE A 72 -0.36 -0.10 -11.01
CA ILE A 72 -0.59 -1.42 -11.62
C ILE A 72 -1.97 -1.92 -11.22
N ILE A 73 -2.78 -2.30 -12.21
CA ILE A 73 -4.14 -2.80 -12.02
C ILE A 73 -4.46 -3.85 -13.09
N PHE A 74 -5.46 -4.70 -12.87
CA PHE A 74 -6.03 -5.51 -13.95
C PHE A 74 -6.87 -4.66 -14.91
N GLU A 75 -6.87 -5.03 -16.19
CA GLU A 75 -7.80 -4.46 -17.18
C GLU A 75 -9.26 -4.62 -16.72
N ASN A 76 -10.08 -3.60 -16.99
CA ASN A 76 -11.50 -3.58 -16.65
C ASN A 76 -11.79 -3.94 -15.17
N TRP A 77 -10.90 -3.61 -14.23
CA TRP A 77 -11.11 -3.87 -12.80
C TRP A 77 -12.36 -3.15 -12.28
N SER A 78 -13.13 -3.79 -11.39
CA SER A 78 -14.27 -3.14 -10.73
C SER A 78 -14.06 -3.11 -9.22
N GLY A 79 -14.58 -2.06 -8.60
CA GLY A 79 -14.36 -1.76 -7.19
C GLY A 79 -15.43 -0.86 -6.61
N LEU A 80 -15.58 -0.87 -5.29
CA LEU A 80 -16.42 0.10 -4.62
C LEU A 80 -15.75 1.48 -4.62
N ASP A 81 -16.51 2.55 -4.79
CA ASP A 81 -16.06 3.93 -4.67
C ASP A 81 -17.06 4.78 -3.89
N GLY A 82 -16.55 5.75 -3.13
CA GLY A 82 -17.32 6.60 -2.22
C GLY A 82 -17.52 5.98 -0.82
N MET A 83 -17.20 6.74 0.23
CA MET A 83 -17.25 6.26 1.61
C MET A 83 -18.68 6.17 2.19
N GLU A 84 -19.55 7.12 1.85
CA GLU A 84 -20.92 7.20 2.40
C GLU A 84 -21.94 6.46 1.53
N SER A 85 -21.72 6.46 0.21
CA SER A 85 -22.60 5.84 -0.78
C SER A 85 -21.78 4.99 -1.74
N ALA A 86 -21.19 3.92 -1.18
CA ALA A 86 -20.34 3.00 -1.92
C ALA A 86 -21.08 2.47 -3.17
N ARG A 87 -20.60 2.87 -4.34
CA ARG A 87 -21.10 2.42 -5.64
C ARG A 87 -20.03 1.62 -6.36
N GLU A 88 -20.45 0.65 -7.15
CA GLU A 88 -19.51 -0.07 -8.01
C GLU A 88 -19.07 0.84 -9.17
N VAL A 89 -17.76 0.94 -9.37
CA VAL A 89 -17.11 1.69 -10.45
C VAL A 89 -16.21 0.73 -11.22
N HIS A 90 -16.34 0.77 -12.55
CA HIS A 90 -15.52 0.01 -13.48
C HIS A 90 -14.38 0.88 -14.02
N GLY A 91 -13.17 0.34 -14.02
CA GLY A 91 -11.94 1.05 -14.38
C GLY A 91 -11.43 1.94 -13.24
N VAL A 92 -10.25 2.52 -13.46
CA VAL A 92 -9.63 3.44 -12.50
C VAL A 92 -10.36 4.79 -12.53
N PRO A 93 -10.83 5.31 -11.38
CA PRO A 93 -11.41 6.65 -11.29
C PRO A 93 -10.51 7.73 -11.89
N GLU A 94 -11.11 8.72 -12.53
CA GLU A 94 -10.40 9.79 -13.24
C GLU A 94 -9.53 10.63 -12.30
N ASP A 95 -9.99 10.85 -11.06
CA ASP A 95 -9.26 11.61 -10.06
C ASP A 95 -8.00 10.89 -9.58
N ILE A 96 -8.03 9.56 -9.50
CA ILE A 96 -6.83 8.73 -9.25
C ILE A 96 -5.90 8.79 -10.47
N SER A 97 -6.46 8.66 -11.67
CA SER A 97 -5.68 8.66 -12.92
C SER A 97 -4.89 9.96 -13.12
N ARG A 98 -5.48 11.11 -12.80
CA ARG A 98 -4.80 12.42 -12.88
C ARG A 98 -3.63 12.59 -11.90
N LEU A 99 -3.59 11.81 -10.84
CA LEU A 99 -2.49 11.83 -9.87
C LEU A 99 -1.35 10.87 -10.26
N CYS A 100 -1.56 10.01 -11.25
CA CYS A 100 -0.56 9.04 -11.71
C CYS A 100 0.21 9.56 -12.93
N GLU A 101 1.49 9.23 -13.03
CA GLU A 101 2.28 9.41 -14.25
C GLU A 101 1.79 8.48 -15.36
N SER A 102 1.53 7.21 -15.00
CA SER A 102 0.87 6.23 -15.87
C SER A 102 0.11 5.20 -15.05
N ILE A 103 -0.80 4.48 -15.72
CA ILE A 103 -1.45 3.29 -15.21
C ILE A 103 -1.14 2.17 -16.19
N GLU A 104 -0.55 1.08 -15.71
CA GLU A 104 -0.26 -0.10 -16.49
C GLU A 104 -1.29 -1.17 -16.19
N GLU A 105 -2.11 -1.50 -17.19
CA GLU A 105 -3.11 -2.55 -17.08
C GLU A 105 -2.49 -3.92 -17.35
N THR A 106 -2.82 -4.88 -16.49
CA THR A 106 -2.43 -6.27 -16.62
C THR A 106 -3.61 -7.07 -17.18
N PRO A 107 -3.42 -7.89 -18.23
CA PRO A 107 -4.49 -8.74 -18.74
C PRO A 107 -5.10 -9.62 -17.64
N ARG A 108 -6.42 -9.81 -17.68
CA ARG A 108 -7.09 -10.73 -16.77
C ARG A 108 -6.83 -12.16 -17.24
N CYS A 109 -5.85 -12.81 -16.64
CA CYS A 109 -5.67 -14.25 -16.82
C CYS A 109 -6.82 -15.01 -16.13
N THR A 110 -7.48 -15.92 -16.84
CA THR A 110 -8.44 -16.85 -16.23
C THR A 110 -7.71 -18.00 -15.54
N GLY A 111 -8.12 -18.38 -14.33
CA GLY A 111 -7.62 -19.57 -13.62
C GLY A 111 -6.83 -19.27 -12.34
N ALA A 112 -6.23 -20.32 -11.75
CA ALA A 112 -5.56 -20.23 -10.44
C ALA A 112 -4.36 -19.27 -10.41
N HIS A 113 -3.78 -18.94 -11.57
CA HIS A 113 -2.62 -18.06 -11.70
C HIS A 113 -2.97 -16.56 -11.75
N GLN A 114 -4.25 -16.18 -11.66
CA GLN A 114 -4.67 -14.78 -11.80
C GLN A 114 -4.09 -13.87 -10.71
N ARG A 115 -4.03 -14.34 -9.45
CA ARG A 115 -3.53 -13.56 -8.31
C ARG A 115 -2.04 -13.21 -8.37
N SER A 116 -1.33 -13.75 -9.35
CA SER A 116 0.11 -13.60 -9.50
C SER A 116 0.49 -12.61 -10.60
N ALA A 117 -0.45 -12.25 -11.49
CA ALA A 117 -0.10 -11.47 -12.67
C ALA A 117 0.17 -9.99 -12.34
N ASP A 118 -0.57 -9.40 -11.39
CA ASP A 118 -0.35 -8.03 -10.92
C ASP A 118 0.95 -7.88 -10.13
N ASP A 119 1.28 -8.87 -9.30
CA ASP A 119 2.58 -8.94 -8.61
C ASP A 119 3.75 -8.98 -9.61
N GLU A 120 3.67 -9.88 -10.61
CA GLU A 120 4.71 -10.00 -11.62
C GLU A 120 4.89 -8.69 -12.39
N MET A 121 3.78 -8.06 -12.76
CA MET A 121 3.80 -6.79 -13.48
C MET A 121 4.33 -5.64 -12.62
N THR A 122 4.03 -5.64 -11.33
CA THR A 122 4.59 -4.69 -10.35
C THR A 122 6.11 -4.81 -10.29
N ILE A 123 6.63 -6.02 -10.12
CA ILE A 123 8.08 -6.29 -10.07
C ILE A 123 8.73 -5.93 -11.41
N LYS A 124 8.14 -6.36 -12.54
CA LYS A 124 8.64 -6.06 -13.89
C LYS A 124 8.71 -4.56 -14.15
N CYS A 125 7.67 -3.80 -13.77
CA CYS A 125 7.62 -2.37 -13.97
C CYS A 125 8.68 -1.66 -13.13
N ALA A 126 8.79 -2.01 -11.84
CA ALA A 126 9.77 -1.43 -10.93
C ALA A 126 11.21 -1.72 -11.40
N TYR A 127 11.49 -2.94 -11.87
CA TYR A 127 12.77 -3.30 -12.46
C TYR A 127 13.12 -2.46 -13.69
N ARG A 128 12.19 -2.31 -14.64
CA ARG A 128 12.42 -1.54 -15.88
C ARG A 128 12.69 -0.06 -15.60
N ARG A 129 12.00 0.50 -14.60
CA ARG A 129 12.14 1.91 -14.17
C ARG A 129 13.26 2.11 -13.14
N ASN A 130 13.85 1.01 -12.64
CA ASN A 130 14.79 0.96 -11.52
C ASN A 130 14.35 1.84 -10.33
N CYS A 131 13.09 1.70 -9.91
CA CYS A 131 12.45 2.56 -8.93
C CYS A 131 11.83 1.76 -7.78
N ARG A 132 11.19 2.47 -6.84
CA ARG A 132 10.52 1.86 -5.69
C ARG A 132 9.27 1.08 -6.11
N LEU A 133 8.86 0.14 -5.27
CA LEU A 133 7.58 -0.56 -5.36
C LEU A 133 6.85 -0.53 -4.01
N LEU A 134 5.54 -0.27 -4.02
CA LEU A 134 4.72 -0.18 -2.82
C LEU A 134 3.70 -1.32 -2.79
N ASP A 135 3.89 -2.23 -1.84
CA ASP A 135 3.04 -3.40 -1.63
C ASP A 135 3.28 -4.01 -0.24
N ASN A 136 2.25 -4.53 0.43
CA ASN A 136 2.40 -5.25 1.69
C ASN A 136 2.79 -6.74 1.56
N ASP A 137 2.71 -7.36 0.39
CA ASP A 137 3.24 -8.69 0.12
C ASP A 137 4.77 -8.72 0.23
N ASN A 138 5.35 -9.81 0.71
CA ASN A 138 6.80 -9.97 0.84
C ASN A 138 7.46 -10.55 -0.42
N TYR A 139 6.68 -11.02 -1.39
CA TYR A 139 7.15 -11.58 -2.66
C TYR A 139 8.19 -12.71 -2.53
N ARG A 140 8.24 -13.43 -1.40
CA ARG A 140 9.27 -14.47 -1.16
C ARG A 140 9.26 -15.57 -2.21
N ASP A 141 8.07 -15.96 -2.66
CA ASP A 141 7.91 -17.01 -3.67
C ASP A 141 8.31 -16.53 -5.08
N TRP A 142 8.24 -15.21 -5.34
CA TRP A 142 8.60 -14.64 -6.64
C TRP A 142 10.07 -14.81 -7.00
N LEU A 143 10.98 -14.77 -6.03
CA LEU A 143 12.40 -15.05 -6.27
C LEU A 143 12.62 -16.43 -6.92
N ARG A 144 11.75 -17.40 -6.65
CA ARG A 144 11.85 -18.75 -7.21
C ARG A 144 11.21 -18.87 -8.60
N VAL A 145 10.16 -18.11 -8.87
CA VAL A 145 9.34 -18.26 -10.09
C VAL A 145 9.64 -17.23 -11.18
N LEU A 146 10.28 -16.09 -10.86
CA LEU A 146 10.69 -15.09 -11.85
C LEU A 146 11.65 -15.70 -12.87
N GLN A 147 11.26 -15.76 -14.14
CA GLN A 147 12.06 -16.43 -15.18
C GLN A 147 13.29 -15.61 -15.61
N ASN A 148 13.21 -14.28 -15.55
CA ASN A 148 14.31 -13.40 -15.94
C ASN A 148 15.38 -13.34 -14.83
N GLN A 149 16.57 -13.86 -15.11
CA GLN A 149 17.66 -13.94 -14.14
C GLN A 149 18.17 -12.56 -13.70
N GLN A 150 18.24 -11.57 -14.59
CA GLN A 150 18.70 -10.21 -14.25
C GLN A 150 17.73 -9.55 -13.27
N MET A 151 16.44 -9.64 -13.57
CA MET A 151 15.37 -9.11 -12.72
C MET A 151 15.32 -9.81 -11.36
N ARG A 152 15.51 -11.13 -11.32
CA ARG A 152 15.59 -11.89 -10.07
C ARG A 152 16.77 -11.42 -9.23
N THR A 153 17.96 -11.31 -9.82
CA THR A 153 19.16 -10.83 -9.13
C THR A 153 18.97 -9.38 -8.64
N TRP A 154 18.42 -8.49 -9.48
CA TRP A 154 18.08 -7.14 -9.07
C TRP A 154 17.12 -7.14 -7.88
N PHE A 155 16.03 -7.91 -7.95
CA PHE A 155 15.03 -7.94 -6.90
C PHE A 155 15.64 -8.45 -5.57
N GLU A 156 16.42 -9.52 -5.61
CA GLU A 156 17.12 -10.06 -4.44
C GLU A 156 18.04 -9.03 -3.75
N HIS A 157 18.76 -8.19 -4.52
CA HIS A 157 19.71 -7.22 -3.97
C HIS A 157 19.07 -5.88 -3.59
N SER A 158 17.97 -5.51 -4.24
CA SER A 158 17.38 -4.17 -4.13
C SER A 158 16.09 -4.14 -3.31
N GLN A 159 15.45 -5.28 -3.06
CA GLN A 159 14.13 -5.33 -2.42
C GLN A 159 14.10 -4.59 -1.08
N GLU A 160 15.07 -4.82 -0.17
CA GLU A 160 15.09 -4.15 1.14
C GLU A 160 15.11 -2.61 1.02
N LYS A 161 15.71 -2.07 -0.04
CA LYS A 161 15.85 -0.63 -0.27
C LYS A 161 14.69 -0.02 -1.02
N LEU A 162 14.11 -0.77 -1.95
CA LEU A 162 13.10 -0.28 -2.90
C LEU A 162 11.67 -0.62 -2.51
N HIS A 163 11.49 -1.59 -1.61
CA HIS A 163 10.17 -2.04 -1.17
C HIS A 163 9.62 -1.14 -0.07
N MET A 164 8.61 -0.36 -0.43
CA MET A 164 7.83 0.45 0.48
C MET A 164 6.67 -0.37 1.05
N LYS A 165 6.47 -0.24 2.36
CA LYS A 165 5.36 -0.86 3.09
C LYS A 165 4.41 0.24 3.54
N TYR A 166 3.15 -0.10 3.75
CA TYR A 166 2.15 0.88 4.16
C TYR A 166 1.19 0.31 5.18
N TYR A 167 0.45 1.18 5.84
CA TYR A 167 -0.70 0.79 6.64
C TYR A 167 -1.86 1.76 6.45
N PHE A 168 -3.05 1.28 6.83
CA PHE A 168 -4.23 2.11 6.99
C PHE A 168 -4.61 2.16 8.47
N ASP A 169 -4.84 3.34 9.02
CA ASP A 169 -5.45 3.46 10.35
C ASP A 169 -6.89 2.90 10.34
N SER A 170 -7.25 2.13 11.35
CA SER A 170 -8.59 1.56 11.55
C SER A 170 -9.67 2.60 11.85
N GLY A 171 -9.33 3.74 12.42
CA GLY A 171 -10.31 4.76 12.77
C GLY A 171 -10.71 5.59 11.55
N LEU A 172 -9.71 6.26 10.97
CA LEU A 172 -9.95 7.24 9.92
C LEU A 172 -9.72 6.69 8.52
N GLY A 173 -9.09 5.51 8.36
CA GLY A 173 -8.63 5.01 7.08
C GLY A 173 -7.44 5.80 6.52
N CYS A 174 -6.71 6.56 7.36
CA CYS A 174 -5.55 7.34 6.91
C CYS A 174 -4.46 6.41 6.39
N PHE A 175 -3.86 6.76 5.25
CA PHE A 175 -2.76 6.03 4.65
C PHE A 175 -1.43 6.62 5.14
N GLU A 176 -0.50 5.76 5.53
CA GLU A 176 0.88 6.15 5.84
C GLU A 176 1.84 5.08 5.32
N THR A 177 3.05 5.50 4.90
CA THR A 177 4.15 4.59 4.59
C THR A 177 4.93 4.21 5.86
N LEU A 178 5.56 3.03 5.85
CA LEU A 178 6.33 2.49 6.97
C LEU A 178 7.85 2.68 6.80
N ASP A 179 8.28 3.06 5.61
CA ASP A 179 9.65 3.38 5.28
C ASP A 179 10.06 4.72 5.90
N GLY A 180 10.83 4.63 6.99
CA GLY A 180 11.39 5.79 7.70
C GLY A 180 11.05 5.88 9.18
N ASN A 181 10.19 5.01 9.71
CA ASN A 181 9.91 4.95 11.14
C ASN A 181 9.60 3.50 11.60
N PRO A 182 10.63 2.70 11.95
CA PRO A 182 10.43 1.32 12.39
C PRO A 182 9.57 1.22 13.67
N GLU A 183 9.55 2.26 14.51
CA GLU A 183 8.74 2.30 15.73
C GLU A 183 7.24 2.44 15.40
N LYS A 184 6.89 3.28 14.41
CA LYS A 184 5.51 3.36 13.88
C LYS A 184 5.06 2.04 13.24
N ALA A 185 5.95 1.37 12.50
CA ALA A 185 5.64 0.07 11.89
C ALA A 185 5.34 -0.99 12.96
N ALA A 186 6.15 -1.06 14.02
CA ALA A 186 5.91 -1.98 15.13
C ALA A 186 4.61 -1.65 15.88
N ALA A 187 4.37 -0.37 16.18
CA ALA A 187 3.13 0.06 16.84
C ALA A 187 1.88 -0.25 16.00
N ALA A 188 1.93 -0.05 14.67
CA ALA A 188 0.81 -0.34 13.78
C ALA A 188 0.52 -1.85 13.65
N LEU A 189 1.56 -2.70 13.65
CA LEU A 189 1.41 -4.15 13.54
C LEU A 189 0.91 -4.81 14.83
N PHE A 190 1.27 -4.27 16.00
CA PHE A 190 1.00 -4.90 17.30
C PHE A 190 0.02 -4.14 18.20
N GLY A 191 -0.27 -2.86 17.92
CA GLY A 191 -1.04 -1.97 18.81
C GLY A 191 -2.57 -2.02 18.67
N GLY A 192 -3.12 -2.77 17.71
CA GLY A 192 -4.56 -2.78 17.42
C GLY A 192 -5.46 -3.59 18.36
N GLY A 193 -4.92 -4.22 19.42
CA GLY A 193 -5.67 -5.16 20.29
C GLY A 193 -6.11 -4.63 21.66
N GLY A 194 -5.71 -3.42 22.07
CA GLY A 194 -5.90 -2.94 23.45
C GLY A 194 -7.08 -1.99 23.61
N GLY A 195 -8.32 -2.47 23.46
CA GLY A 195 -9.52 -1.62 23.53
C GLY A 195 -10.80 -2.33 23.95
N GLY A 196 -10.72 -3.29 24.87
CA GLY A 196 -11.87 -3.74 25.67
C GLY A 196 -11.38 -3.75 27.12
N GLY A 197 -11.91 -2.97 28.05
CA GLY A 197 -13.33 -2.85 28.39
C GLY A 197 -13.38 -3.05 29.91
N GLY A 198 -13.00 -2.01 30.65
CA GLY A 198 -13.08 -1.98 32.10
C GLY A 198 -14.19 -1.03 32.54
N GLY A 199 -15.08 -1.52 33.40
CA GLY A 199 -15.91 -0.68 34.26
C GLY A 199 -17.42 -0.87 34.10
N GLY A 200 -17.98 -1.77 34.90
CA GLY A 200 -19.43 -1.92 35.06
C GLY A 200 -19.79 -2.93 36.13
N GLU A 201 -19.22 -2.78 37.33
CA GLU A 201 -19.73 -3.43 38.54
C GLU A 201 -21.16 -2.93 38.81
N GLY A 202 -22.08 -3.88 38.96
CA GLY A 202 -23.47 -3.66 39.33
C GLY A 202 -23.97 -4.88 40.08
N GLU A 203 -23.56 -4.99 41.33
CA GLU A 203 -24.14 -5.89 42.34
C GLU A 203 -25.59 -5.46 42.64
N VAL A 204 -26.50 -6.42 42.87
CA VAL A 204 -27.52 -6.45 43.95
C VAL A 204 -28.67 -7.42 43.59
N GLY A 205 -28.93 -8.37 44.50
CA GLY A 205 -30.31 -8.72 44.89
C GLY A 205 -30.90 -10.03 44.35
N GLY A 206 -30.81 -11.11 45.13
CA GLY A 206 -31.48 -12.38 44.85
C GLY A 206 -32.95 -12.44 45.27
N ARG A 207 -33.64 -13.56 44.95
CA ARG A 207 -34.61 -14.25 45.82
C ARG A 207 -35.06 -15.59 45.23
N ALA A 208 -35.52 -16.43 46.14
CA ALA A 208 -35.82 -17.85 46.04
C ALA A 208 -37.17 -18.24 45.43
N GLY A 209 -37.31 -19.53 45.13
CA GLY A 209 -38.56 -20.29 45.06
C GLY A 209 -39.08 -20.51 43.64
N ARG A 210 -39.79 -21.58 43.29
CA ARG A 210 -40.31 -22.75 44.01
C ARG A 210 -40.79 -23.74 42.93
N LYS A 211 -40.94 -25.00 43.34
CA LYS A 211 -41.48 -26.16 42.63
C LYS A 211 -42.68 -25.91 41.70
N GLY A 212 -42.79 -26.79 40.70
CA GLY A 212 -44.00 -27.15 39.96
C GLY A 212 -43.67 -28.28 39.01
#